data_AF-A0A954UP55-F1
#
_entry.id   AF-A0A954UP55-F1
#
_cell.length_a   1.000
_cell.length_b   1.000
_cell.length_c   1.000
_cell.angle_alpha   90.00
_cell.angle_beta   90.00
_cell.angle_gamma   90.00
#
_symmetry.space_group_name_H-M   'P 1'
#
loop_
_entity.id
_entity.type
_entity.pdbx_description
1 polymer ?
#
loop_
_entity_poly.entity_id
_entity_poly.type
_entity_poly.pdbx_seq_one_letter_code
_entity_poly.pdbx_strand_id
1 'polypeptide(L)'
;MKAELDVLIQYFRDAQDIGVATIRDVLQMPLPKSGLDWVQYCCNHGIQRLKELNGVPIYAHGFGIELTLGELTIDFDWGPNGEPDGFDAWRLYNFTLTNATGVECSHNDVIQWIDAAFENGELHQVGGTYFDPRRRADANRKPTTDGRRD
;
A
#
# COMPACT_ATOMS: atom_id res chain seq x y z
N MET A 1 -17.53 0.39 10.99
CA MET A 1 -16.84 -0.35 9.92
C MET A 1 -17.03 -1.84 10.17
N LYS A 2 -17.25 -2.64 9.12
CA LYS A 2 -17.31 -4.09 9.26
C LYS A 2 -15.98 -4.61 9.83
N ALA A 3 -16.04 -5.54 10.78
CA ALA A 3 -14.87 -6.01 11.52
C ALA A 3 -13.79 -6.60 10.58
N GLU A 4 -14.19 -7.38 9.60
CA GLU A 4 -13.32 -8.01 8.61
C GLU A 4 -12.64 -6.97 7.72
N LEU A 5 -13.37 -5.91 7.33
CA LEU A 5 -12.78 -4.80 6.60
C LEU A 5 -11.76 -4.03 7.46
N ASP A 6 -12.07 -3.80 8.75
CA ASP A 6 -11.15 -3.11 9.66
C ASP A 6 -9.84 -3.90 9.85
N VAL A 7 -9.93 -5.22 10.02
CA VAL A 7 -8.77 -6.13 10.07
C VAL A 7 -7.99 -6.07 8.77
N LEU A 8 -8.67 -6.17 7.63
CA LEU A 8 -8.01 -6.17 6.31
C LEU A 8 -7.27 -4.84 6.04
N ILE A 9 -7.91 -3.70 6.33
CA ILE A 9 -7.27 -2.38 6.21
C ILE A 9 -6.07 -2.27 7.15
N GLN A 10 -6.17 -2.77 8.39
CA GLN A 10 -5.05 -2.74 9.33
C GLN A 10 -3.85 -3.52 8.78
N TYR A 11 -4.05 -4.76 8.35
CA TYR A 11 -2.97 -5.59 7.80
C TYR A 11 -2.38 -5.00 6.52
N PHE A 12 -3.23 -4.44 5.65
CA PHE A 12 -2.79 -3.78 4.43
C PHE A 12 -1.97 -2.52 4.73
N ARG A 13 -2.37 -1.69 5.71
CA ARG A 13 -1.59 -0.51 6.13
C ARG A 13 -0.24 -0.90 6.73
N ASP A 14 -0.21 -1.93 7.57
CA ASP A 14 1.05 -2.41 8.15
C ASP A 14 2.00 -2.91 7.05
N ALA A 15 1.47 -3.60 6.04
CA ALA A 15 2.22 -4.03 4.86
C ALA A 15 2.71 -2.85 4.00
N GLN A 16 1.89 -1.82 3.80
CA GLN A 16 2.28 -0.60 3.09
C GLN A 16 3.40 0.13 3.83
N ASP A 17 3.34 0.27 5.16
CA ASP A 17 4.40 0.89 5.95
C ASP A 17 5.75 0.14 5.78
N ILE A 18 5.72 -1.20 5.74
CA ILE A 18 6.88 -2.03 5.43
C ILE A 18 7.36 -1.80 3.98
N GLY A 19 6.44 -1.74 3.02
CA GLY A 19 6.75 -1.50 1.62
C GLY A 19 7.43 -0.15 1.39
N VAL A 20 6.88 0.92 1.99
CA VAL A 20 7.46 2.28 1.95
C VAL A 20 8.84 2.32 2.59
N ALA A 21 9.02 1.67 3.75
CA ALA A 21 10.34 1.58 4.39
C ALA A 21 11.33 0.82 3.50
N THR A 22 10.90 -0.25 2.84
CA THR A 22 11.75 -1.03 1.91
C THR A 22 12.20 -0.19 0.73
N ILE A 23 11.29 0.57 0.11
CA ILE A 23 11.61 1.48 -1.01
C ILE A 23 12.68 2.49 -0.57
N ARG A 24 12.52 3.10 0.60
CA ARG A 24 13.44 4.12 1.12
C ARG A 24 14.79 3.53 1.52
N ASP A 25 14.80 2.46 2.31
CA ASP A 25 15.99 2.02 3.04
C ASP A 25 16.76 0.91 2.30
N VAL A 26 16.05 0.02 1.60
CA VAL A 26 16.64 -1.14 0.92
C VAL A 26 16.83 -0.86 -0.56
N LEU A 27 15.79 -0.38 -1.25
CA LEU A 27 15.89 -0.04 -2.67
C LEU A 27 16.62 1.29 -2.89
N GLN A 28 16.74 2.11 -1.83
CA GLN A 28 17.36 3.43 -1.85
C GLN A 28 16.75 4.36 -2.91
N MET A 29 15.45 4.18 -3.14
CA MET A 29 14.67 5.02 -4.04
C MET A 29 14.05 6.19 -3.26
N PRO A 30 13.97 7.39 -3.86
CA PRO A 30 13.28 8.50 -3.22
C PRO A 30 11.79 8.19 -3.09
N LEU A 31 11.19 8.60 -1.98
CA LEU A 31 9.74 8.59 -1.85
C LEU A 31 9.15 9.70 -2.74
N PRO A 32 8.19 9.38 -3.61
CA PRO A 32 7.67 10.34 -4.58
C PRO A 32 6.77 11.37 -3.90
N LYS A 33 6.74 12.58 -4.45
CA LYS A 33 5.86 13.67 -3.98
C LYS A 33 4.43 13.57 -4.50
N SER A 34 4.20 12.68 -5.46
CA SER A 34 2.90 12.40 -6.11
C SER A 34 2.99 11.12 -6.93
N GLY A 35 1.86 10.51 -7.29
CA GLY A 35 1.84 9.42 -8.25
C GLY A 35 2.46 9.77 -9.62
N LEU A 36 2.39 11.04 -10.04
CA LEU A 36 3.05 11.49 -11.28
C LEU A 36 4.58 11.57 -11.13
N ASP A 37 5.06 12.04 -9.97
CA ASP A 37 6.49 12.06 -9.64
C ASP A 37 7.06 10.63 -9.62
N TRP A 38 6.29 9.66 -9.09
CA TRP A 38 6.62 8.23 -9.17
C TRP A 38 6.77 7.75 -10.62
N VAL A 39 5.77 7.99 -11.48
CA VAL A 39 5.82 7.57 -12.89
C VAL A 39 7.03 8.16 -13.59
N GLN A 40 7.28 9.45 -13.37
CA GLN A 40 8.39 10.14 -14.01
C GLN A 40 9.73 9.58 -13.53
N TYR A 41 9.87 9.34 -12.22
CA TYR A 41 11.06 8.70 -11.65
C TYR A 41 11.28 7.31 -12.27
N CYS A 42 10.26 6.47 -12.29
CA CYS A 42 10.32 5.13 -12.86
C CYS A 42 10.74 5.16 -14.33
N CYS A 43 10.09 5.99 -15.16
CA CYS A 43 10.41 6.13 -16.57
C CYS A 43 11.85 6.57 -16.82
N ASN A 44 12.34 7.56 -16.06
CA ASN A 44 13.68 8.12 -16.21
C ASN A 44 14.80 7.13 -15.80
N HIS A 45 14.51 6.22 -14.87
CA HIS A 45 15.48 5.27 -14.34
C HIS A 45 15.25 3.83 -14.82
N GLY A 46 14.22 3.59 -15.64
CA GLY A 46 13.91 2.28 -16.19
C GLY A 46 13.35 1.28 -15.18
N ILE A 47 12.82 1.74 -14.04
CA ILE A 47 12.35 0.89 -12.94
C ILE A 47 11.22 -0.04 -13.39
N GLN A 48 10.33 0.42 -14.27
CA GLN A 48 9.23 -0.36 -14.84
C GLN A 48 9.68 -1.58 -15.67
N ARG A 49 10.98 -1.68 -15.98
CA ARG A 49 11.58 -2.81 -16.70
C ARG A 49 12.30 -3.78 -15.77
N LEU A 50 12.52 -3.38 -14.52
CA LEU A 50 13.15 -4.22 -13.52
C LEU A 50 12.14 -5.23 -13.00
N LYS A 51 12.65 -6.42 -12.69
CA LYS A 51 11.90 -7.48 -11.98
C LYS A 51 12.40 -7.67 -10.55
N GLU A 52 13.57 -7.12 -10.27
CA GLU A 52 14.25 -7.20 -8.98
C GLU A 52 15.15 -5.98 -8.83
N LEU A 53 15.28 -5.46 -7.63
CA LEU A 53 16.25 -4.43 -7.26
C LEU A 53 16.79 -4.74 -5.86
N ASN A 54 18.11 -4.76 -5.70
CA ASN A 54 18.79 -5.07 -4.44
C ASN A 54 18.31 -6.38 -3.79
N GLY A 55 18.03 -7.42 -4.59
CA GLY A 55 17.56 -8.72 -4.11
C GLY A 55 16.08 -8.78 -3.73
N VAL A 56 15.33 -7.69 -3.95
CA VAL A 56 13.88 -7.64 -3.71
C VAL A 56 13.15 -7.72 -5.04
N PRO A 57 12.29 -8.72 -5.27
CA PRO A 57 11.40 -8.75 -6.42
C PRO A 57 10.48 -7.53 -6.42
N ILE A 58 10.46 -6.82 -7.56
CA ILE A 58 9.64 -5.62 -7.74
C ILE A 58 8.87 -5.68 -9.05
N TYR A 59 7.69 -5.08 -9.05
CA TYR A 59 6.95 -4.75 -10.26
C TYR A 59 6.40 -3.34 -10.16
N ALA A 60 7.10 -2.38 -10.78
CA ALA A 60 6.62 -1.01 -10.87
C ALA A 60 5.63 -0.86 -12.04
N HIS A 61 4.46 -0.30 -11.75
CA HIS A 61 3.36 -0.09 -12.68
C HIS A 61 2.70 1.24 -12.39
N GLY A 62 1.89 1.78 -13.32
CA GLY A 62 1.01 2.94 -13.09
C GLY A 62 1.56 3.96 -12.09
N PHE A 63 0.80 4.22 -11.04
CA PHE A 63 1.20 5.07 -9.91
C PHE A 63 1.82 4.29 -8.74
N GLY A 64 2.13 3.01 -8.92
CA GLY A 64 2.41 2.11 -7.82
C GLY A 64 3.55 1.14 -8.04
N ILE A 65 3.67 0.24 -7.06
CA ILE A 65 4.67 -0.81 -7.03
C ILE A 65 4.17 -2.00 -6.23
N GLU A 66 4.40 -3.18 -6.79
CA GLU A 66 4.32 -4.43 -6.05
C GLU A 66 5.71 -4.84 -5.56
N LEU A 67 5.78 -5.28 -4.30
CA LEU A 67 6.99 -5.79 -3.65
C LEU A 67 6.72 -7.17 -3.06
N THR A 68 7.65 -8.11 -3.25
CA THR A 68 7.64 -9.41 -2.54
C THR A 68 8.75 -9.45 -1.50
N LEU A 69 8.37 -9.55 -0.23
CA LEU A 69 9.23 -9.45 0.95
C LEU A 69 9.08 -10.72 1.81
N GLY A 70 9.77 -11.79 1.41
CA GLY A 70 9.60 -13.10 2.03
C GLY A 70 8.20 -13.65 1.74
N GLU A 71 7.40 -13.86 2.79
CA GLU A 71 6.00 -14.32 2.68
C GLU A 71 4.99 -13.17 2.50
N LEU A 72 5.44 -11.92 2.56
CA LEU A 72 4.60 -10.74 2.38
C LEU A 72 4.65 -10.25 0.93
N THR A 73 3.51 -10.08 0.28
CA THR A 73 3.39 -9.35 -1.00
C THR A 73 2.48 -8.15 -0.83
N ILE A 74 2.95 -6.97 -1.24
CA ILE A 74 2.17 -5.73 -1.15
C ILE A 74 2.21 -4.96 -2.47
N ASP A 75 1.03 -4.61 -2.98
CA ASP A 75 0.82 -3.76 -4.16
C ASP A 75 -0.01 -2.53 -3.77
N PHE A 76 0.57 -1.34 -3.95
CA PHE A 76 -0.10 -0.08 -3.65
C PHE A 76 0.30 1.02 -4.64
N ASP A 77 -0.59 2.01 -4.77
CA ASP A 77 -0.35 3.23 -5.54
C ASP A 77 0.01 4.40 -4.62
N TRP A 78 0.84 5.30 -5.15
CA TRP A 78 1.07 6.62 -4.59
C TRP A 78 -0.07 7.56 -4.96
N GLY A 79 -0.64 8.20 -3.94
CA GLY A 79 -1.69 9.21 -4.08
C GLY A 79 -1.22 10.52 -4.74
N PRO A 80 -2.15 11.45 -4.99
CA PRO A 80 -1.86 12.73 -5.63
C PRO A 80 -0.77 13.58 -4.93
N ASN A 81 -0.60 13.42 -3.63
CA ASN A 81 0.40 14.10 -2.82
C ASN A 81 1.46 13.12 -2.25
N GLY A 82 1.61 11.95 -2.89
CA GLY A 82 2.58 10.94 -2.48
C GLY A 82 2.11 10.08 -1.31
N GLU A 83 0.79 10.03 -1.06
CA GLU A 83 0.25 9.24 0.02
C GLU A 83 0.31 7.73 -0.31
N PRO A 84 0.96 6.89 0.51
CA PRO A 84 1.04 5.45 0.26
C PRO A 84 -0.13 4.66 0.84
N ASP A 85 -1.08 5.33 1.50
CA ASP A 85 -2.11 4.72 2.35
C ASP A 85 -3.48 4.57 1.68
N GLY A 86 -3.54 4.90 0.39
CA GLY A 86 -4.72 4.67 -0.43
C GLY A 86 -4.89 3.19 -0.74
N PHE A 87 -6.15 2.74 -0.82
CA PHE A 87 -6.50 1.39 -1.24
C PHE A 87 -7.80 1.36 -2.04
N ASP A 88 -8.04 0.27 -2.73
CA ASP A 88 -9.30 -0.03 -3.42
C ASP A 88 -9.69 -1.50 -3.16
N ALA A 89 -10.90 -1.88 -3.57
CA ALA A 89 -11.42 -3.22 -3.34
C ALA A 89 -10.57 -4.32 -4.01
N TRP A 90 -10.01 -4.03 -5.18
CA TRP A 90 -9.19 -4.98 -5.93
C TRP A 90 -7.87 -5.26 -5.21
N ARG A 91 -7.20 -4.22 -4.71
CA ARG A 91 -5.97 -4.35 -3.93
C ARG A 91 -6.18 -5.08 -2.62
N LEU A 92 -7.21 -4.71 -1.86
CA LEU A 92 -7.53 -5.39 -0.60
C LEU A 92 -7.87 -6.86 -0.84
N TYR A 93 -8.65 -7.18 -1.88
CA TYR A 93 -8.97 -8.56 -2.22
C TYR A 93 -7.72 -9.34 -2.67
N ASN A 94 -6.90 -8.81 -3.58
CA ASN A 94 -5.68 -9.50 -3.99
C ASN A 94 -4.71 -9.73 -2.84
N PHE A 95 -4.65 -8.78 -1.90
CA PHE A 95 -3.85 -8.92 -0.70
C PHE A 95 -4.26 -10.14 0.14
N THR A 96 -5.56 -10.49 0.21
CA THR A 96 -6.00 -11.73 0.90
C THR A 96 -5.64 -13.00 0.14
N LEU A 97 -5.45 -12.93 -1.18
CA LEU A 97 -5.02 -14.08 -1.98
C LEU A 97 -3.53 -14.40 -1.82
N THR A 98 -2.72 -13.38 -1.57
CA THR A 98 -1.26 -13.49 -1.51
C THR A 98 -0.72 -13.49 -0.09
N ASN A 99 -1.52 -13.11 0.92
CA ASN A 99 -1.09 -13.00 2.31
C ASN A 99 -2.08 -13.66 3.28
N ALA A 100 -1.55 -14.23 4.37
CA ALA A 100 -2.35 -14.83 5.43
C ALA A 100 -2.98 -13.76 6.34
N THR A 101 -4.11 -13.18 5.92
CA THR A 101 -4.87 -12.18 6.70
C THR A 101 -5.85 -12.78 7.69
N GLY A 102 -6.25 -14.05 7.49
CA GLY A 102 -7.31 -14.70 8.25
C GLY A 102 -8.72 -14.22 7.89
N VAL A 103 -8.87 -13.38 6.86
CA VAL A 103 -10.16 -12.89 6.36
C VAL A 103 -10.55 -13.67 5.11
N GLU A 104 -11.62 -14.46 5.22
CA GLU A 104 -12.24 -15.11 4.07
C GLU A 104 -13.29 -14.20 3.44
N CYS A 105 -13.09 -13.83 2.18
CA CYS A 105 -13.98 -12.93 1.45
C CYS A 105 -13.86 -13.14 -0.07
N SER A 106 -14.94 -12.82 -0.79
CA SER A 106 -14.88 -12.57 -2.24
C SER A 106 -14.54 -11.12 -2.53
N HIS A 107 -14.12 -10.82 -3.76
CA HIS A 107 -13.92 -9.44 -4.22
C HIS A 107 -15.20 -8.60 -4.06
N ASN A 108 -16.37 -9.18 -4.34
CA ASN A 108 -17.65 -8.50 -4.18
C ASN A 108 -17.98 -8.18 -2.72
N ASP A 109 -17.58 -9.03 -1.78
CA ASP A 109 -17.74 -8.72 -0.36
C ASP A 109 -16.93 -7.48 0.02
N VAL A 110 -15.66 -7.40 -0.42
CA VAL A 110 -14.80 -6.24 -0.15
C VAL A 110 -15.39 -4.96 -0.74
N ILE A 111 -15.92 -5.00 -1.98
CA ILE A 111 -16.64 -3.86 -2.58
C ILE A 111 -17.78 -3.40 -1.67
N GLN A 112 -18.67 -4.31 -1.28
CA GLN A 112 -19.83 -3.98 -0.44
C GLN A 112 -19.42 -3.41 0.92
N TRP A 113 -18.32 -3.91 1.51
CA TRP A 113 -17.84 -3.41 2.80
C TRP A 113 -17.27 -2.00 2.68
N ILE A 114 -16.49 -1.73 1.63
CA ILE A 114 -15.94 -0.40 1.36
C ILE A 114 -17.05 0.59 1.07
N ASP A 115 -17.99 0.25 0.20
CA ASP A 115 -19.11 1.12 -0.16
C ASP A 115 -19.92 1.49 1.10
N ALA A 116 -20.27 0.51 1.93
CA ALA A 116 -20.97 0.75 3.19
C ALA A 116 -20.15 1.63 4.15
N ALA A 117 -18.83 1.41 4.26
CA ALA A 117 -17.98 2.23 5.13
C ALA A 117 -17.85 3.67 4.62
N PHE A 118 -17.78 3.87 3.30
CA PHE A 118 -17.77 5.18 2.66
C PHE A 118 -19.10 5.92 2.84
N GLU A 119 -20.23 5.24 2.58
CA GLU A 119 -21.58 5.80 2.77
C GLU A 119 -21.84 6.23 4.23
N ASN A 120 -21.27 5.50 5.18
CA ASN A 120 -21.33 5.83 6.61
C ASN A 120 -20.32 6.90 7.07
N GLY A 121 -19.50 7.43 6.15
CA GLY A 121 -18.49 8.45 6.44
C GLY A 121 -17.27 7.94 7.21
N GLU A 122 -17.05 6.62 7.24
CA GLU A 122 -15.92 5.98 7.93
C GLU A 122 -14.66 5.93 7.05
N LEU A 123 -14.84 6.02 5.73
CA LEU A 123 -13.77 6.15 4.73
C LEU A 123 -13.95 7.44 3.92
N HIS A 124 -12.85 7.92 3.36
CA HIS A 124 -12.86 9.04 2.41
C HIS A 124 -12.29 8.60 1.07
N GLN A 125 -12.87 9.08 -0.03
CA GLN A 125 -12.37 8.80 -1.37
C GLN A 125 -11.61 10.00 -1.94
N VAL A 126 -10.39 9.77 -2.43
CA VAL A 126 -9.59 10.76 -3.14
C VAL A 126 -8.97 10.09 -4.36
N GLY A 127 -9.16 10.68 -5.55
CA GLY A 127 -8.53 10.20 -6.78
C GLY A 127 -8.87 8.75 -7.15
N GLY A 128 -10.04 8.25 -6.76
CA GLY A 128 -10.47 6.87 -7.03
C GLY A 128 -10.02 5.82 -6.01
N THR A 129 -9.24 6.22 -4.99
CA THR A 129 -8.83 5.36 -3.88
C THR A 129 -9.50 5.78 -2.58
N TYR A 130 -9.63 4.85 -1.64
CA TYR A 130 -10.18 5.06 -0.32
C TYR A 130 -9.07 5.20 0.72
N PHE A 131 -9.34 6.01 1.74
CA PHE A 131 -8.45 6.28 2.87
C PHE A 131 -9.21 6.10 4.17
N ASP A 132 -8.60 5.41 5.13
CA ASP A 132 -9.09 5.37 6.52
C ASP A 132 -8.48 6.54 7.31
N PRO A 133 -9.30 7.52 7.76
CA PRO A 133 -8.80 8.67 8.50
C PRO A 133 -8.10 8.30 9.82
N ARG A 134 -8.35 7.11 10.37
CA ARG A 134 -7.74 6.63 11.61
C ARG A 134 -6.32 6.07 11.40
N ARG A 135 -5.96 5.76 10.16
CA ARG A 135 -4.72 5.03 9.81
C ARG A 135 -3.93 5.72 8.71
N ARG A 136 -4.05 7.05 8.63
CA ARG A 136 -3.36 7.84 7.61
C ARG A 136 -1.85 7.68 7.72
N ALA A 137 -1.18 7.64 6.58
CA ALA A 137 0.26 7.81 6.54
C ALA A 137 0.59 9.17 7.16
N ASP A 138 1.34 9.13 8.25
CA ASP A 138 1.78 10.34 8.92
C ASP A 138 2.69 11.12 7.97
N ALA A 139 2.26 12.30 7.55
CA ALA A 139 3.12 13.22 6.79
C ALA A 139 4.41 13.62 7.56
N ASN A 140 4.48 13.33 8.87
CA ASN A 140 5.55 13.73 9.78
C ASN A 140 6.19 12.60 10.62
N ARG A 141 5.85 11.32 10.41
CA ARG A 141 6.38 10.20 11.23
C ARG A 141 7.83 9.93 10.82
N LYS A 142 8.75 10.33 11.69
CA LYS A 142 10.15 9.92 11.56
C LYS A 142 10.22 8.40 11.72
N PRO A 143 11.07 7.70 10.95
CA PRO A 143 11.26 6.27 11.11
C PRO A 143 11.64 5.96 12.56
N THR A 144 10.87 5.08 13.19
CA THR A 144 11.19 4.58 14.52
C THR A 144 12.42 3.71 14.39
N THR A 145 13.57 4.22 14.82
CA THR A 145 14.75 3.42 15.12
C THR A 145 14.50 2.67 16.42
N ASP A 146 13.63 1.66 16.42
CA ASP A 146 13.67 0.67 17.50
C ASP A 146 14.57 -0.48 17.05
N GLY A 147 15.87 -0.20 17.13
CA GLY A 147 16.88 -1.22 17.23
C GLY A 147 16.87 -1.76 18.65
N ARG A 148 16.01 -2.75 18.91
CA ARG A 148 16.19 -3.72 19.99
C ARG A 148 15.71 -5.09 19.54
N ARG A 149 16.68 -5.97 19.31
CA ARG A 149 16.57 -7.39 19.67
C ARG A 149 17.78 -7.68 20.54
N ASP A 150 17.46 -7.89 21.81
CA ASP A 150 18.05 -8.80 22.81
C ASP A 150 19.41 -9.43 22.48
#